data_AF-A0AAU9D2F5-F1
#
_entry.id   AF-A0AAU9D2F5-F1
#
_cell.length_a   1.000
_cell.length_b   1.000
_cell.length_c   1.000
_cell.angle_alpha   90.00
_cell.angle_beta   90.00
_cell.angle_gamma   90.00
#
_symmetry.space_group_name_H-M   'P 1'
#
loop_
_entity.id
_entity.type
_entity.pdbx_description
1 polymer ?
#
loop_
_entity_poly.entity_id
_entity_poly.type
_entity_poly.pdbx_seq_one_letter_code
_entity_poly.pdbx_strand_id
1 'polypeptide(L)'
;MSTTEIKIELDELEKRKLEKNANSMGLSVEAVIKLMIDQFNRSCRIKRKDSLDDFSTLPREVEEAMLIAKAEEFGLIKDTSEEVHNIESLRRRWLDK
;
A
#
# COMPACT_ATOMS: atom_id res chain seq x y z
N MET A 1 -22.10 11.11 -20.92
CA MET A 1 -21.80 10.33 -19.69
C MET A 1 -21.44 8.93 -20.13
N SER A 2 -20.25 8.43 -19.78
CA SER A 2 -19.83 7.07 -20.12
C SER A 2 -20.43 6.08 -19.11
N THR A 3 -21.31 5.20 -19.56
CA THR A 3 -21.80 4.08 -18.76
C THR A 3 -20.68 3.05 -18.65
N THR A 4 -20.33 2.65 -17.43
CA THR A 4 -19.34 1.59 -17.18
C THR A 4 -20.06 0.39 -16.62
N GLU A 5 -19.86 -0.77 -17.24
CA GLU A 5 -20.37 -2.05 -16.74
C GLU A 5 -19.27 -2.74 -15.92
N ILE A 6 -19.64 -3.23 -14.73
CA ILE A 6 -18.74 -3.96 -13.84
C ILE A 6 -19.35 -5.34 -13.60
N LYS A 7 -18.62 -6.38 -13.98
CA LYS A 7 -18.98 -7.77 -13.67
C LYS A 7 -18.12 -8.24 -12.50
N ILE A 8 -18.77 -8.73 -11.44
CA ILE A 8 -18.12 -9.27 -10.25
C ILE A 8 -18.52 -10.73 -10.13
N GLU A 9 -17.53 -11.61 -10.05
CA GLU A 9 -17.75 -13.03 -9.80
C GLU A 9 -17.61 -13.27 -8.29
N LEU A 10 -18.64 -13.86 -7.70
CA LEU A 10 -18.75 -14.14 -6.27
C LEU A 10 -19.12 -15.61 -6.11
N ASP A 11 -18.60 -16.23 -5.06
CA ASP A 11 -19.07 -17.54 -4.67
C ASP A 11 -20.54 -17.46 -4.21
N GLU A 12 -21.29 -18.55 -4.40
CA GLU A 12 -22.72 -18.57 -4.06
C GLU A 12 -23.01 -18.22 -2.58
N LEU A 13 -22.10 -18.59 -1.68
CA LEU A 13 -22.21 -18.26 -0.27
C LEU A 13 -21.97 -16.76 0.00
N GLU A 14 -21.04 -16.15 -0.73
CA GLU A 14 -20.73 -14.72 -0.63
C GLU A 14 -21.85 -13.87 -1.22
N LYS A 15 -22.37 -14.28 -2.38
CA LYS A 15 -23.52 -13.65 -3.03
C LYS A 15 -24.74 -13.61 -2.11
N ARG A 16 -25.10 -14.74 -1.50
CA ARG A 16 -26.23 -14.80 -0.55
C ARG A 16 -26.03 -13.93 0.68
N LYS A 17 -24.80 -13.87 1.21
CA LYS A 17 -24.46 -12.97 2.33
C LYS A 17 -24.60 -11.51 1.92
N LEU A 18 -24.10 -11.14 0.75
CA LEU A 18 -24.19 -9.78 0.22
C LEU A 18 -25.65 -9.35 0.03
N GLU A 19 -26.47 -10.19 -0.59
CA GLU A 19 -27.91 -9.96 -0.78
C GLU A 19 -28.64 -9.80 0.56
N LYS A 20 -28.38 -10.69 1.53
CA LYS A 20 -28.98 -10.61 2.85
C LYS A 20 -28.60 -9.31 3.57
N ASN A 21 -27.33 -8.92 3.50
CA ASN A 21 -26.84 -7.70 4.14
C ASN A 21 -27.42 -6.45 3.46
N ALA A 22 -27.44 -6.41 2.13
CA ALA A 22 -28.06 -5.32 1.37
C ALA A 22 -29.54 -5.13 1.75
N ASN A 23 -30.29 -6.24 1.79
CA ASN A 23 -31.70 -6.23 2.18
C ASN A 23 -31.90 -5.77 3.63
N SER A 24 -31.02 -6.18 4.56
CA SER A 24 -31.09 -5.73 5.96
C SER A 24 -30.86 -4.23 6.13
N MET A 25 -30.16 -3.60 5.19
CA MET A 25 -29.92 -2.17 5.14
C MET A 25 -30.96 -1.41 4.30
N GLY A 26 -31.94 -2.11 3.69
CA GLY A 26 -32.93 -1.53 2.79
C GLY A 26 -32.33 -1.03 1.47
N LEU A 27 -31.17 -1.56 1.07
CA LEU A 27 -30.43 -1.14 -0.13
C LEU A 27 -30.43 -2.25 -1.19
N SER A 28 -30.31 -1.85 -2.45
CA SER A 28 -30.02 -2.80 -3.53
C SER A 28 -28.55 -3.25 -3.47
N VAL A 29 -28.27 -4.45 -3.97
CA VAL A 29 -26.91 -4.99 -4.07
C VAL A 29 -26.00 -4.04 -4.87
N GLU A 30 -26.51 -3.45 -5.94
CA GLU A 30 -25.77 -2.45 -6.74
C GLU A 30 -25.39 -1.21 -5.91
N ALA A 31 -26.30 -0.69 -5.08
CA ALA A 31 -26.01 0.45 -4.22
C ALA A 31 -24.93 0.11 -3.18
N VAL A 32 -24.99 -1.09 -2.60
CA VAL A 32 -23.96 -1.57 -1.66
C VAL A 32 -22.60 -1.69 -2.35
N ILE A 33 -22.53 -2.26 -3.56
CA ILE A 33 -21.28 -2.36 -4.32
C ILE A 33 -20.72 -0.97 -4.62
N LYS A 34 -21.55 -0.01 -5.04
CA LYS A 34 -21.11 1.37 -5.27
C LYS A 34 -20.55 2.02 -4.00
N LEU A 35 -21.21 1.81 -2.86
CA LEU A 35 -20.73 2.29 -1.56
C LEU A 35 -19.42 1.63 -1.16
N MET A 36 -19.25 0.32 -1.39
CA MET A 36 -18.00 -0.39 -1.13
C MET A 36 -16.87 0.15 -2.01
N ILE A 37 -17.12 0.41 -3.29
CA ILE A 37 -16.13 1.00 -4.21
C ILE A 37 -15.80 2.43 -3.77
N ASP A 38 -16.78 3.24 -3.37
CA ASP A 38 -16.53 4.60 -2.88
C ASP A 38 -15.74 4.58 -1.55
N GLN A 39 -16.11 3.70 -0.62
CA GLN A 39 -15.36 3.45 0.61
C GLN A 39 -13.93 3.02 0.29
N PHE A 40 -13.75 2.04 -0.60
CA PHE A 40 -12.43 1.60 -1.05
C PHE A 40 -11.65 2.75 -1.69
N ASN A 41 -12.25 3.58 -2.53
CA ASN A 41 -11.54 4.71 -3.13
C ASN A 41 -11.19 5.80 -2.09
N ARG A 42 -11.99 5.97 -1.04
CA ARG A 42 -11.71 6.91 0.06
C ARG A 42 -10.64 6.36 1.01
N SER A 43 -10.74 5.08 1.39
CA SER A 43 -9.87 4.39 2.35
C SER A 43 -8.57 3.91 1.72
N CYS A 44 -8.66 3.30 0.54
CA CYS A 44 -7.57 2.92 -0.35
C CYS A 44 -7.39 3.95 -1.46
N ARG A 45 -7.52 5.25 -1.14
CA ARG A 45 -6.65 6.24 -1.79
C ARG A 45 -5.26 5.63 -1.65
N ILE A 46 -4.75 4.99 -2.70
CA ILE A 46 -3.37 4.57 -2.79
C ILE A 46 -2.62 5.88 -2.59
N LYS A 47 -2.23 6.13 -1.34
CA LYS A 47 -1.37 7.24 -1.01
C LYS A 47 -0.12 6.87 -1.78
N ARG A 48 0.14 7.51 -2.92
CA ARG A 48 1.45 7.46 -3.62
C ARG A 48 2.54 8.17 -2.78
N LYS A 49 2.47 7.95 -1.48
CA LYS A 49 3.16 8.58 -0.37
C LYS A 49 2.60 7.87 0.87
N ASP A 50 2.92 6.60 1.04
CA ASP A 50 2.86 6.04 2.38
C ASP A 50 3.81 6.93 3.20
N SER A 51 3.23 7.79 4.05
CA SER A 51 4.01 8.58 4.98
C SER A 51 4.68 7.59 5.92
N LEU A 52 5.96 7.81 6.23
CA LEU A 52 6.68 7.04 7.26
C LEU A 52 5.93 7.04 8.61
N ASP A 53 5.00 7.97 8.81
CA ASP A 53 4.17 8.10 10.01
C ASP A 53 2.99 7.11 10.11
N ASP A 54 2.59 6.44 9.01
CA ASP A 54 1.47 5.48 9.03
C ASP A 54 1.91 4.05 9.39
N PHE A 55 3.22 3.79 9.51
CA PHE A 55 3.76 2.51 9.95
C PHE A 55 4.07 2.56 11.44
N SER A 56 3.27 1.89 12.28
CA SER A 56 3.61 1.70 13.71
C SER A 56 4.90 0.88 13.90
N THR A 57 5.29 0.13 12.87
CA THR A 57 6.43 -0.78 12.80
C THR A 57 6.89 -0.80 11.35
N LEU A 58 8.18 -0.57 11.12
CA LEU A 58 8.75 -0.65 9.77
C LEU A 58 8.78 -2.13 9.34
N PRO A 59 8.77 -2.43 8.04
CA PRO A 59 9.05 -3.78 7.57
C PRO A 59 10.37 -4.26 8.17
N ARG A 60 10.43 -5.53 8.57
CA ARG A 60 11.57 -6.10 9.29
C ARG A 60 12.90 -5.86 8.58
N GLU A 61 12.91 -5.95 7.26
CA GLU A 61 14.08 -5.73 6.41
C GLU A 61 14.59 -4.28 6.51
N VAL A 62 13.68 -3.32 6.68
CA VAL A 62 14.02 -1.90 6.86
C VAL A 62 14.53 -1.63 8.28
N GLU A 63 13.92 -2.26 9.29
CA GLU A 63 14.40 -2.16 10.69
C GLU A 63 15.82 -2.70 10.85
N GLU A 64 16.09 -3.88 10.29
CA GLU A 64 17.42 -4.50 10.30
C GLU A 64 18.45 -3.61 9.59
N ALA A 65 18.11 -3.06 8.42
CA ALA A 65 18.98 -2.12 7.70
C ALA A 65 19.25 -0.83 8.49
N MET A 66 18.22 -0.26 9.15
CA MET A 66 18.37 0.94 9.98
C MET A 66 19.25 0.70 11.22
N LEU A 67 19.16 -0.48 11.84
CA LEU A 67 19.99 -0.84 12.98
C LEU A 67 21.47 -0.92 12.59
N ILE A 68 21.77 -1.53 11.44
CA ILE A 68 23.14 -1.62 10.90
C ILE A 68 23.66 -0.21 10.60
N ALA A 69 22.90 0.60 9.87
CA ALA A 69 23.31 1.96 9.52
C ALA A 69 23.60 2.84 10.76
N LYS A 70 22.77 2.74 11.81
CA LYS A 70 23.03 3.43 13.08
C LYS A 70 24.29 2.91 13.76
N ALA A 71 24.52 1.61 13.78
CA ALA A 71 25.71 1.04 14.40
C ALA A 71 27.01 1.47 13.67
N GLU A 72 26.96 1.61 12.34
CA GLU A 72 28.05 2.18 11.53
C GLU A 72 28.29 3.66 11.86
N GLU A 73 27.22 4.47 11.92
CA GLU A 73 27.29 5.90 12.26
C GLU A 73 27.91 6.16 13.65
N PHE A 74 27.56 5.33 14.64
CA PHE A 74 28.13 5.40 15.98
C PHE A 74 29.54 4.78 16.09
N GLY A 75 30.09 4.23 15.00
CA GLY A 75 31.39 3.58 14.97
C GLY A 75 31.46 2.29 15.78
N LEU A 76 30.31 1.67 16.09
CA LEU A 76 30.24 0.39 16.80
C LEU A 76 30.64 -0.77 15.89
N ILE A 77 30.40 -0.62 14.58
CA ILE A 77 30.83 -1.54 13.53
C ILE A 77 31.52 -0.77 12.41
N LYS A 78 32.29 -1.49 11.59
CA LYS A 78 32.98 -0.90 10.44
C LYS A 78 31.96 -0.41 9.42
N ASP A 79 32.10 0.83 8.99
CA ASP A 79 31.31 1.41 7.92
C ASP A 79 31.51 0.62 6.60
N THR A 80 30.42 0.04 6.10
CA THR A 80 30.35 -0.67 4.83
C THR A 80 29.61 0.13 3.75
N SER A 81 29.22 1.36 4.06
CA SER A 81 28.52 2.22 3.12
C SER A 81 29.39 2.58 1.91
N GLU A 82 28.73 2.79 0.77
CA GLU A 82 29.40 3.27 -0.42
C GLU A 82 29.69 4.78 -0.28
N GLU A 83 30.96 5.18 -0.42
CA GLU A 83 31.30 6.59 -0.51
C GLU A 83 30.77 7.18 -1.83
N VAL A 84 29.75 8.04 -1.73
CA VAL A 84 29.17 8.73 -2.88
C VAL A 84 29.63 10.18 -2.90
N HIS A 85 30.60 10.49 -3.77
CA HIS A 85 31.06 11.86 -3.98
C HIS A 85 30.21 12.65 -5.00
N ASN A 86 29.39 11.97 -5.80
CA ASN A 86 28.55 12.60 -6.82
C ASN A 86 27.16 11.94 -6.91
N ILE A 87 26.14 12.70 -6.51
CA ILE A 87 24.75 12.23 -6.49
C ILE A 87 24.18 11.91 -7.88
N GLU A 88 24.64 12.58 -8.95
CA GLU A 88 24.20 12.29 -10.32
C GLU A 88 24.70 10.93 -10.80
N SER A 89 25.93 10.57 -10.42
CA SER A 89 26.52 9.27 -10.75
C SER A 89 25.78 8.13 -10.06
N LEU A 90 25.37 8.32 -8.80
CA LEU A 90 24.55 7.38 -8.07
C LEU A 90 23.18 7.17 -8.75
N ARG A 91 22.51 8.27 -9.13
CA ARG A 91 21.19 8.22 -9.78
C ARG A 91 21.20 7.44 -11.09
N ARG A 92 22.19 7.67 -11.96
CA ARG A 92 22.29 6.94 -13.24
C ARG A 92 22.41 5.43 -13.00
N ARG A 93 23.29 5.00 -12.10
CA ARG A 93 23.50 3.56 -11.79
C ARG A 93 22.26 2.85 -11.23
N TRP A 94 21.39 3.56 -10.52
CA TRP A 94 20.16 2.99 -9.97
C TRP A 94 19.02 2.93 -10.98
N LEU A 95 19.03 3.83 -11.97
CA LEU A 95 18.03 3.85 -13.04
C LEU A 95 18.41 2.94 -14.22
N ASP A 96 19.70 2.62 -14.38
CA ASP A 96 20.23 1.72 -15.41
C ASP A 96 20.24 0.23 -14.99
N LYS A 97 19.63 -0.11 -13.84
CA LYS A 97 19.42 -1.50 -13.37
C LYS A 97 17.97 -1.91 -13.54
#